data_AF-A0A7W1Q6L0-F1
#
_entry.id   AF-A0A7W1Q6L0-F1
#
_cell.length_a   1.000
_cell.length_b   1.000
_cell.length_c   1.000
_cell.angle_alpha   90.00
_cell.angle_beta   90.00
_cell.angle_gamma   90.00
#
_symmetry.space_group_name_H-M   'P 1'
#
loop_
_entity.id
_entity.type
_entity.pdbx_description
1 polymer ?
#
loop_
_entity_poly.entity_id
_entity_poly.type
_entity_poly.pdbx_seq_one_letter_code
_entity_poly.pdbx_strand_id
1 'polypeptide(L)'
;MLVFDVNETMLDLGVLREPCAEVFGDAAALGEWFARLLHGSLVATLTDAYEDFASIGRRALDDVAASRRGRALSDEDRDAILGTMRRLPAHTEVPDALDRLRSAASPSPPSRTPRTRRGHSWSTPASSRCSTTCSRSRMSFATSRRRSRT
;
A
#
# COMPACT_ATOMS: atom_id res chain seq x y z
N MET A 1 6.82 -8.66 12.97
CA MET A 1 6.98 -8.38 11.53
C MET A 1 5.72 -8.85 10.84
N LEU A 2 5.07 -7.99 10.05
CA LEU A 2 3.91 -8.36 9.24
C LEU A 2 4.32 -8.26 7.77
N VAL A 3 3.98 -9.27 6.99
CA VAL A 3 4.24 -9.32 5.54
C VAL A 3 2.90 -9.60 4.87
N PHE A 4 2.57 -8.78 3.88
CA PHE A 4 1.33 -8.89 3.13
C PHE A 4 1.66 -9.24 1.69
N ASP A 5 0.87 -10.16 1.14
CA ASP A 5 0.80 -10.28 -0.31
C ASP A 5 0.14 -9.02 -0.90
N VAL A 6 0.48 -8.69 -2.15
CA VAL A 6 0.07 -7.43 -2.79
C VAL A 6 -1.15 -7.64 -3.68
N ASN A 7 -1.06 -8.56 -4.63
CA ASN A 7 -2.09 -8.76 -5.64
C ASN A 7 -3.30 -9.46 -5.03
N GLU A 8 -4.50 -8.96 -5.30
CA GLU A 8 -5.80 -9.39 -4.75
C GLU A 8 -5.98 -9.17 -3.26
N THR A 9 -4.91 -9.28 -2.47
CA THR A 9 -4.96 -9.10 -1.02
C THR A 9 -5.00 -7.62 -0.63
N MET A 10 -4.07 -6.82 -1.15
CA MET A 10 -4.05 -5.37 -0.89
C MET A 10 -4.64 -4.57 -2.04
N LEU A 11 -4.46 -5.06 -3.27
CA LEU A 11 -4.91 -4.41 -4.49
C LEU A 11 -6.08 -5.18 -5.11
N ASP A 12 -7.09 -4.46 -5.56
CA ASP A 12 -8.34 -5.02 -6.10
C ASP A 12 -8.17 -5.44 -7.56
N LEU A 13 -8.15 -6.74 -7.88
CA LEU A 13 -8.21 -7.19 -9.28
C LEU A 13 -9.62 -7.08 -9.88
N GLY A 14 -10.65 -6.78 -9.08
CA GLY A 14 -12.02 -6.58 -9.55
C GLY A 14 -12.12 -5.59 -10.70
N VAL A 15 -11.25 -4.56 -10.72
CA VAL A 15 -11.19 -3.56 -11.81
C VAL A 15 -10.77 -4.15 -13.17
N LEU A 16 -10.15 -5.33 -13.20
CA LEU A 16 -9.79 -6.02 -14.45
C LEU A 16 -10.98 -6.73 -15.10
N ARG A 17 -12.11 -6.89 -14.41
CA ARG A 17 -13.29 -7.57 -14.96
C ARG A 17 -13.81 -6.88 -16.21
N GLU A 18 -13.83 -5.56 -16.24
CA GLU A 18 -14.32 -4.78 -17.38
C GLU A 18 -13.38 -4.92 -18.59
N PRO A 19 -12.07 -4.64 -18.50
CA PRO A 19 -11.13 -4.92 -19.59
C PRO A 19 -11.20 -6.38 -20.08
N CYS A 20 -11.30 -7.36 -19.17
CA CYS A 20 -11.46 -8.75 -19.56
C CYS A 20 -12.80 -9.02 -20.26
N ALA A 21 -13.89 -8.40 -19.84
CA ALA A 21 -15.19 -8.55 -20.50
C ALA A 21 -15.19 -7.94 -21.91
N GLU A 22 -14.57 -6.77 -22.10
CA GLU A 22 -14.41 -6.18 -23.44
C GLU A 22 -13.55 -7.06 -24.35
N VAL A 23 -12.39 -7.48 -23.83
CA VAL A 23 -11.38 -8.23 -24.59
C VAL A 23 -11.74 -9.69 -24.77
N PHE A 24 -12.53 -10.33 -23.91
CA PHE A 24 -12.88 -11.75 -24.02
C PHE A 24 -14.37 -12.02 -24.24
N GLY A 25 -15.24 -11.02 -24.04
CA GLY A 25 -16.70 -11.16 -24.10
C GLY A 25 -17.29 -11.75 -22.82
N ASP A 26 -16.45 -12.00 -21.81
CA ASP A 26 -16.82 -12.66 -20.57
C ASP A 26 -15.84 -12.27 -19.45
N ALA A 27 -16.36 -11.67 -18.38
CA ALA A 27 -15.57 -11.28 -17.21
C ALA A 27 -14.94 -12.47 -16.48
N ALA A 28 -15.45 -13.70 -16.65
CA ALA A 28 -14.86 -14.90 -16.06
C ALA A 28 -13.47 -15.22 -16.60
N ALA A 29 -13.08 -14.63 -17.75
CA ALA A 29 -11.73 -14.73 -18.28
C ALA A 29 -10.66 -14.20 -17.31
N LEU A 30 -11.00 -13.26 -16.42
CA LEU A 30 -10.09 -12.75 -15.39
C LEU A 30 -9.61 -13.88 -14.47
N GLY A 31 -10.54 -14.69 -13.94
CA GLY A 31 -10.20 -15.77 -13.01
C GLY A 31 -9.34 -16.84 -13.67
N GLU A 32 -9.65 -17.17 -14.93
CA GLU A 32 -8.88 -18.13 -15.71
C GLU A 32 -7.47 -17.62 -16.02
N TRP A 33 -7.35 -16.37 -16.46
CA TRP A 33 -6.04 -15.75 -16.71
C TRP A 33 -5.20 -15.72 -15.44
N PHE A 34 -5.76 -15.28 -14.31
CA PHE A 34 -5.02 -15.17 -13.06
C PHE A 34 -4.58 -16.54 -12.54
N ALA A 35 -5.44 -17.58 -12.68
CA ALA A 35 -5.06 -18.95 -12.34
C ALA A 35 -3.90 -19.46 -13.21
N ARG A 36 -3.91 -19.19 -14.53
CA ARG A 36 -2.84 -19.59 -15.44
C ARG A 36 -1.53 -18.83 -15.19
N LEU A 37 -1.62 -17.54 -14.85
CA LEU A 37 -0.48 -16.72 -14.42
C LEU A 37 0.20 -17.36 -13.19
N LEU A 38 -0.55 -17.62 -12.12
CA LEU A 38 -0.02 -18.23 -10.90
C LEU A 38 0.56 -19.62 -11.14
N HIS A 39 -0.12 -20.43 -11.96
CA HIS A 39 0.38 -21.74 -12.37
C HIS A 39 1.70 -21.63 -13.14
N GLY A 40 1.79 -20.70 -14.09
CA GLY A 40 3.02 -20.44 -14.84
C GLY A 40 4.17 -20.02 -13.93
N SER A 41 3.94 -19.14 -12.96
CA SER A 41 4.94 -18.73 -11.97
C SER A 41 5.42 -19.90 -11.11
N LEU A 42 4.50 -20.78 -10.70
CA LEU A 42 4.85 -22.01 -9.98
C LEU A 42 5.72 -22.94 -10.83
N VAL A 43 5.33 -23.20 -12.08
CA VAL A 43 6.09 -24.05 -13.00
C VAL A 43 7.49 -23.49 -13.23
N ALA A 44 7.61 -22.19 -13.55
CA ALA A 44 8.89 -21.52 -13.75
C ALA A 44 9.83 -21.68 -12.53
N THR A 45 9.27 -21.59 -11.32
CA THR A 45 10.01 -21.82 -10.07
C THR A 45 10.44 -23.28 -9.91
N LEU A 46 9.54 -24.23 -10.17
CA LEU A 46 9.82 -25.67 -10.02
C LEU A 46 10.82 -26.20 -11.05
N THR A 47 10.89 -25.58 -12.23
CA THR A 47 11.79 -25.98 -13.31
C THR A 47 13.09 -25.17 -13.36
N ASP A 48 13.32 -24.28 -12.39
CA ASP A 48 14.45 -23.33 -12.37
C ASP A 48 14.56 -22.52 -13.68
N ALA A 49 13.41 -22.24 -14.31
CA ALA A 49 13.30 -21.53 -15.58
C ALA A 49 12.73 -20.13 -15.30
N TYR A 50 13.55 -19.28 -14.69
CA TYR A 50 13.12 -17.94 -14.31
C TYR A 50 12.55 -17.17 -15.52
N GLU A 51 11.33 -16.68 -15.34
CA GLU A 51 10.63 -15.79 -16.25
C GLU A 51 9.97 -14.71 -15.39
N ASP A 52 10.03 -13.46 -15.82
CA ASP A 52 9.43 -12.38 -15.04
C ASP A 52 7.89 -12.47 -15.06
N PHE A 53 7.27 -11.97 -13.99
CA PHE A 53 5.82 -12.07 -13.80
C PHE A 53 5.01 -11.42 -14.92
N ALA A 54 5.53 -10.37 -15.56
CA ALA A 54 4.83 -9.70 -16.65
C ALA A 54 4.86 -10.52 -17.94
N SER A 55 5.98 -11.19 -18.22
CA SER A 55 6.11 -12.13 -19.35
C SER A 55 5.20 -13.34 -19.18
N ILE A 56 5.18 -13.96 -17.99
CA ILE A 56 4.24 -15.05 -17.67
C ILE A 56 2.78 -14.58 -17.82
N GLY A 57 2.46 -13.39 -17.33
CA GLY A 57 1.13 -12.81 -17.45
C GLY A 57 0.68 -12.53 -18.87
N ARG A 58 1.60 -12.09 -19.73
CA ARG A 58 1.37 -11.92 -21.17
C ARG A 58 1.09 -13.26 -21.84
N ARG A 59 1.96 -14.25 -21.62
CA ARG A 59 1.77 -15.61 -22.16
C ARG A 59 0.45 -16.22 -21.71
N ALA A 60 0.10 -16.07 -20.42
CA ALA A 60 -1.16 -16.56 -19.89
C ALA A 60 -2.38 -15.92 -20.58
N LEU A 61 -2.33 -14.62 -20.94
CA LEU A 61 -3.41 -13.99 -21.72
C LEU A 61 -3.52 -14.59 -23.12
N ASP A 62 -2.39 -14.79 -23.79
CA ASP A 62 -2.37 -15.40 -25.11
C ASP A 62 -2.93 -16.82 -25.09
N ASP A 63 -2.60 -17.60 -24.06
CA ASP A 63 -3.14 -18.94 -23.84
C ASP A 63 -4.66 -18.89 -23.65
N VAL A 64 -5.19 -17.90 -22.90
CA VAL A 64 -6.65 -17.74 -22.68
C VAL A 64 -7.36 -17.34 -23.98
N ALA A 65 -6.75 -16.45 -24.76
CA ALA A 65 -7.28 -16.03 -26.04
C ALA A 65 -7.34 -17.20 -27.04
N ALA A 66 -6.28 -18.00 -27.08
CA ALA A 66 -6.23 -19.22 -27.89
C ALA A 66 -7.34 -20.20 -27.48
N SER A 67 -7.54 -20.44 -26.18
CA SER A 67 -8.55 -21.40 -25.71
C SER A 67 -9.99 -20.90 -25.85
N ARG A 68 -10.25 -19.60 -25.65
CA ARG A 68 -11.62 -19.04 -25.67
C ARG A 68 -12.08 -18.57 -27.04
N ARG A 69 -11.18 -17.98 -27.82
CA ARG A 69 -11.52 -17.29 -29.08
C ARG A 69 -10.87 -17.91 -30.31
N GLY A 70 -9.92 -18.84 -30.14
CA GLY A 70 -9.19 -19.45 -31.26
C GLY A 70 -8.36 -18.45 -32.06
N ARG A 71 -8.05 -17.27 -31.49
CA ARG A 71 -7.28 -16.21 -32.15
C ARG A 71 -6.32 -15.53 -31.19
N ALA A 72 -5.26 -14.94 -31.74
CA ALA A 72 -4.34 -14.10 -30.99
C ALA A 72 -5.00 -12.79 -30.54
N LEU A 73 -4.53 -12.27 -29.40
CA LEU A 73 -4.82 -10.91 -28.93
C LEU A 73 -4.04 -9.88 -29.74
N SER A 74 -4.62 -8.70 -29.93
CA SER A 74 -3.85 -7.52 -30.37
C SER A 74 -2.99 -7.00 -29.22
N ASP A 75 -2.04 -6.13 -29.54
CA ASP A 75 -1.22 -5.49 -28.51
C ASP A 75 -2.04 -4.49 -27.70
N GLU A 76 -3.00 -3.80 -28.32
CA GLU A 76 -3.93 -2.90 -27.62
C GLU A 76 -4.76 -3.66 -26.58
N ASP A 77 -5.28 -4.85 -26.92
CA ASP A 77 -6.08 -5.67 -26.01
C ASP A 77 -5.23 -6.16 -24.82
N ARG A 78 -3.98 -6.58 -25.08
CA ARG A 78 -3.04 -6.96 -24.01
C ARG A 78 -2.73 -5.79 -23.10
N ASP A 79 -2.46 -4.63 -23.67
CA ASP A 79 -2.07 -3.45 -22.91
C ASP A 79 -3.24 -2.86 -22.12
N ALA A 80 -4.48 -3.00 -22.59
CA ALA A 80 -5.67 -2.65 -21.82
C ALA A 80 -5.74 -3.43 -20.50
N ILE A 81 -5.50 -4.75 -20.54
CA ILE A 81 -5.54 -5.62 -19.35
C ILE A 81 -4.27 -5.44 -18.50
N LEU A 82 -3.08 -5.65 -19.07
CA LEU A 82 -1.81 -5.62 -18.34
C LEU A 82 -1.45 -4.21 -17.86
N GLY A 83 -1.87 -3.18 -18.61
CA GLY A 83 -1.75 -1.80 -18.17
C GLY A 83 -2.60 -1.51 -16.95
N THR A 84 -3.83 -2.03 -16.91
CA THR A 84 -4.72 -1.90 -15.75
C THR A 84 -4.17 -2.66 -14.53
N MET A 85 -3.60 -3.84 -14.72
CA MET A 85 -2.94 -4.63 -13.66
C MET A 85 -1.81 -3.85 -12.96
N ARG A 86 -1.12 -2.94 -13.67
CA ARG A 86 -0.05 -2.11 -13.08
C ARG A 86 -0.58 -0.93 -12.26
N ARG A 87 -1.87 -0.63 -12.32
CA ARG A 87 -2.52 0.54 -11.70
C ARG A 87 -3.69 0.14 -10.81
N LEU A 88 -3.72 -1.09 -10.31
CA LEU A 88 -4.80 -1.55 -9.45
C LEU A 88 -4.94 -0.64 -8.23
N PRO A 89 -6.16 -0.21 -7.89
CA PRO A 89 -6.41 0.51 -6.65
C PRO A 89 -6.25 -0.45 -5.47
N ALA A 90 -5.97 0.12 -4.30
CA ALA A 90 -6.09 -0.65 -3.06
C ALA A 90 -7.57 -0.93 -2.75
N HIS A 91 -7.86 -2.04 -2.09
CA HIS A 91 -9.19 -2.25 -1.49
C HIS A 91 -9.49 -1.13 -0.50
N THR A 92 -10.78 -0.75 -0.39
CA THR A 92 -11.19 0.48 0.32
C THR A 92 -10.80 0.43 1.81
N GLU A 93 -10.80 -0.75 2.40
CA GLU A 93 -10.47 -1.03 3.79
C GLU A 93 -8.97 -1.08 4.10
N VAL A 94 -8.11 -1.24 3.08
CA VAL A 94 -6.67 -1.48 3.28
C VAL A 94 -5.96 -0.32 3.99
N PRO A 95 -6.15 0.96 3.60
CA PRO A 95 -5.51 2.08 4.29
C PRO A 95 -5.81 2.12 5.80
N ASP A 96 -7.10 2.07 6.15
CA ASP A 96 -7.55 2.12 7.55
C ASP A 96 -7.07 0.90 8.36
N ALA A 97 -7.06 -0.28 7.76
CA ALA A 97 -6.57 -1.49 8.40
C ALA A 97 -5.06 -1.41 8.71
N LEU A 98 -4.27 -0.90 7.77
CA LEU A 98 -2.82 -0.72 7.95
C LEU A 98 -2.49 0.33 9.02
N ASP A 99 -3.28 1.41 9.10
CA ASP A 99 -3.11 2.43 10.14
C ASP A 99 -3.40 1.90 11.54
N ARG A 100 -4.43 1.05 11.67
CA ARG A 100 -4.75 0.36 12.93
C ARG A 100 -3.62 -0.59 13.35
N LEU A 101 -3.10 -1.39 12.42
CA LEU A 101 -2.00 -2.31 12.69
C LEU A 101 -0.73 -1.57 13.12
N ARG A 102 -0.42 -0.44 12.47
CA ARG A 102 0.72 0.42 12.83
C ARG A 102 0.56 1.03 14.23
N SER A 103 -0.66 1.47 14.56
CA SER A 103 -0.96 2.06 15.86
C SER A 103 -0.86 1.03 16.99
N ALA A 104 -1.33 -0.20 16.76
CA ALA A 104 -1.23 -1.29 17.72
C ALA A 104 0.22 -1.77 17.94
N ALA A 105 1.07 -1.64 16.92
CA ALA A 105 2.49 -1.96 17.01
C ALA A 105 3.32 -0.88 17.70
N SER A 106 2.77 0.33 17.88
CA SER A 106 3.43 1.39 18.64
C SER A 106 3.25 1.13 20.14
N PRO A 107 4.32 1.16 20.97
CA PRO A 107 4.19 0.90 22.39
C PRO A 107 3.25 1.93 23.02
N SER A 108 2.16 1.45 23.64
CA SER A 108 1.27 2.30 24.41
C SER A 108 2.08 2.96 25.54
N PRO A 109 1.93 4.28 25.79
CA PRO A 109 2.60 4.90 26.92
C PRO A 109 2.20 4.18 28.22
N PRO A 110 3.11 4.01 29.19
CA PRO A 110 2.80 3.31 30.42
C PRO A 110 1.60 3.99 31.07
N SER A 111 0.56 3.21 31.38
CA SER A 111 -0.62 3.68 32.08
C SER A 111 -0.17 4.42 33.35
N ARG A 112 -0.38 5.73 33.42
CA ARG A 112 -0.19 6.49 34.65
C ARG A 112 -1.26 6.01 35.64
N THR A 113 -0.90 5.05 36.49
CA THR A 113 -1.63 4.83 37.73
C THR A 113 -1.73 6.17 38.47
N PRO A 114 -2.91 6.57 38.97
CA PRO A 114 -3.02 7.80 39.74
C PRO A 114 -2.11 7.65 40.96
N ARG A 115 -1.00 8.40 40.98
CA ARG A 115 -0.13 8.46 42.15
C ARG A 115 -0.97 9.08 43.26
N THR A 116 -1.49 8.24 44.16
CA THR A 116 -2.17 8.68 45.37
C THR A 116 -1.21 9.62 46.09
N ARG A 117 -1.57 10.91 46.09
CA ARG A 117 -0.81 11.96 46.75
C ARG A 117 -1.00 11.74 48.25
N ARG A 118 -0.16 10.90 48.87
CA ARG A 118 -0.03 10.88 50.34
C ARG A 118 0.38 12.29 50.75
N GLY A 119 -0.54 12.98 51.40
CA GLY A 119 -0.34 14.32 51.93
C GLY A 119 0.71 14.27 53.03
N HIS A 120 1.93 14.68 52.70
CA HIS A 120 2.86 15.18 53.69
C HIS A 120 2.77 16.70 53.63
N SER A 121 2.04 17.27 54.59
CA SER A 121 2.01 18.70 54.85
C SER A 121 3.39 19.13 55.32
N TRP A 122 4.13 19.82 54.46
CA TRP A 122 5.27 20.62 54.87
C TRP A 122 4.86 22.08 54.79
N SER A 123 4.71 22.70 55.95
CA SER A 123 4.46 24.13 56.10
C SER A 123 5.74 24.89 55.77
N THR A 124 5.74 25.66 54.68
CA THR A 124 6.78 26.66 54.39
C THR A 124 6.43 28.00 55.05
N PRO A 125 7.35 28.64 55.79
CA PRO A 125 7.18 30.03 56.17
C PRO A 125 7.51 30.95 54.99
N ALA A 126 6.80 32.07 54.95
CA ALA A 126 6.83 33.07 53.89
C ALA A 126 8.09 33.96 53.91
N SER A 127 8.70 34.12 52.74
CA SER A 127 9.51 35.27 52.29
C SER A 127 10.04 34.92 50.90
N SER A 128 10.15 35.76 49.89
CA SER A 128 9.89 37.18 49.66
C SER A 128 10.01 37.36 48.14
N ARG A 129 9.32 38.36 47.59
CA ARG A 129 9.28 38.69 46.16
C ARG A 129 10.69 38.84 45.56
N CYS A 130 10.90 38.33 44.35
CA CYS A 130 11.83 38.92 43.41
C CYS A 130 11.20 38.92 42.01
N SER A 131 10.93 40.13 41.53
CA SER A 131 10.35 40.47 40.24
C SER A 131 11.48 40.82 39.27
N THR A 132 11.59 40.13 38.14
CA THR A 132 12.17 40.72 36.92
C THR A 132 11.57 40.07 35.67
N THR A 133 10.95 40.93 34.86
CA THR A 133 10.40 40.72 33.53
C THR A 133 11.52 40.73 32.48
N CYS A 134 11.51 39.83 31.50
CA CYS A 134 11.95 40.03 30.10
C CYS A 134 12.07 38.67 29.40
N SER A 135 11.76 38.45 28.13
CA SER A 135 10.88 39.04 27.11
C SER A 135 10.95 38.03 25.96
N ARG A 136 9.83 37.86 25.24
CA ARG A 136 9.74 37.03 24.04
C ARG A 136 10.57 37.65 22.92
N SER A 137 11.34 36.84 22.19
CA SER A 137 11.78 37.17 20.84
C SER A 137 11.67 35.97 19.91
N ARG A 138 10.80 36.13 18.90
CA ARG A 138 10.73 35.37 17.65
C ARG A 138 11.91 35.74 16.76
N MET A 139 12.50 34.78 16.05
CA MET A 139 13.21 34.92 14.77
C MET A 139 13.40 33.49 14.24
N SER A 140 13.45 33.17 12.94
CA SER A 140 12.92 33.73 11.70
C SER A 140 13.14 32.59 10.68
N PHE A 141 12.23 32.43 9.73
CA PHE A 141 12.24 31.36 8.73
C PHE A 141 13.37 31.59 7.71
N ALA A 142 14.16 30.56 7.40
CA ALA A 142 15.13 30.55 6.31
C ALA A 142 14.75 29.47 5.29
N THR A 143 14.45 29.88 4.06
CA THR A 143 14.44 28.98 2.90
C THR A 143 14.83 29.78 1.65
N SER A 144 16.07 29.58 1.20
CA SER A 144 16.56 30.09 -0.07
C SER A 144 16.10 29.17 -1.21
N ARG A 145 15.40 29.74 -2.18
CA ARG A 145 14.91 29.07 -3.40
C ARG A 145 16.00 29.15 -4.46
N ARG A 146 16.60 28.02 -4.83
CA ARG A 146 17.59 27.92 -5.92
C ARG A 146 16.83 27.86 -7.25
N ARG A 147 17.10 28.81 -8.16
CA ARG A 147 16.57 28.87 -9.52
C ARG A 147 17.19 27.79 -10.40
N SER A 148 16.34 27.06 -11.13
CA SER A 148 16.69 26.21 -12.27
C SER A 148 16.72 27.06 -13.54
N ARG A 149 17.75 26.88 -14.37
CA ARG A 149 17.86 27.40 -15.73
C ARG A 149 18.38 26.26 -16.60
N THR A 150 17.56 25.80 -17.53
CA THR A 150 17.89 25.11 -18.78
C THR A 150 16.89 25.59 -19.79
#